data_AF-A0A3N5VQ73-F1
#
_entry.id   AF-A0A3N5VQ73-F1
#
_cell.length_a   1.000
_cell.length_b   1.000
_cell.length_c   1.000
_cell.angle_alpha   90.00
_cell.angle_beta   90.00
_cell.angle_gamma   90.00
#
_symmetry.space_group_name_H-M   'P 1'
#
loop_
_entity.id
_entity.type
_entity.pdbx_description
1 polymer ?
#
loop_
_entity_poly.entity_id
_entity_poly.type
_entity_poly.pdbx_seq_one_letter_code
_entity_poly.pdbx_strand_id
1 'polypeptide(L)'
;GLADKRGGEGDIGQIEGFPGHPANVARMEGVAEVFAEYPGINILATDTGRWDEATGQQVMSNFLSAYPNMDGYWTQDGMAIGVLQAVMAANPAKWPQGVGEARCQYLKLWQEALTLNPEFDTIAVANHPGVSPTGLRIAVNMLQGKEVNTSKLGGANGLSFVLPVAAVITSENLDEGLAMCEGKPDAYLLDDILTDEEVVSEYFQ
;
A
#
# COMPACT_ATOMS: atom_id res chain seq x y z
N GLY A 1 -0.67 2.36 -11.02
CA GLY A 1 -1.51 2.38 -9.80
C GLY A 1 -2.94 2.00 -10.13
N LEU A 2 -3.88 2.11 -9.18
CA LEU A 2 -5.30 1.76 -9.39
C LEU A 2 -5.91 2.52 -10.58
N ALA A 3 -5.69 3.84 -10.65
CA ALA A 3 -6.19 4.68 -11.74
C ALA A 3 -5.69 4.19 -13.11
N ASP A 4 -4.40 3.89 -13.24
CA ASP A 4 -3.81 3.39 -14.49
C ASP A 4 -4.40 2.03 -14.92
N LYS A 5 -4.51 1.08 -13.99
CA LYS A 5 -5.12 -0.24 -14.26
C LYS A 5 -6.56 -0.14 -14.73
N ARG A 6 -7.23 0.93 -14.30
CA ARG A 6 -8.60 1.27 -14.65
C ARG A 6 -8.72 2.19 -15.87
N GLY A 7 -7.62 2.55 -16.52
CA GLY A 7 -7.61 3.46 -17.66
C GLY A 7 -8.12 4.86 -17.32
N GLY A 8 -8.05 5.27 -16.04
CA GLY A 8 -8.53 6.57 -15.56
C GLY A 8 -10.03 6.66 -15.29
N GLU A 9 -10.76 5.54 -15.28
CA GLU A 9 -12.22 5.52 -15.10
C GLU A 9 -12.72 4.48 -14.09
N GLY A 10 -13.75 4.84 -13.33
CA GLY A 10 -14.51 3.86 -12.55
C GLY A 10 -15.05 4.39 -11.24
N ASP A 11 -16.03 3.65 -10.72
CA ASP A 11 -16.63 3.87 -9.42
C ASP A 11 -15.83 3.19 -8.31
N ILE A 12 -15.19 3.97 -7.44
CA ILE A 12 -14.21 3.52 -6.45
C ILE A 12 -14.74 3.69 -5.02
N GLY A 13 -14.64 2.64 -4.21
CA GLY A 13 -14.80 2.70 -2.76
C GLY A 13 -13.48 2.99 -2.05
N GLN A 14 -13.47 3.90 -1.10
CA GLN A 14 -12.25 4.27 -0.37
C GLN A 14 -12.33 3.85 1.09
N ILE A 15 -11.35 3.06 1.54
CA ILE A 15 -11.27 2.55 2.91
C ILE A 15 -9.99 3.05 3.56
N GLU A 16 -10.11 4.12 4.34
CA GLU A 16 -8.97 4.80 4.96
C GLU A 16 -8.57 4.24 6.34
N GLY A 17 -7.39 4.65 6.80
CA GLY A 17 -6.82 4.31 8.09
C GLY A 17 -7.45 5.12 9.22
N PHE A 18 -6.68 5.42 10.27
CA PHE A 18 -7.17 6.24 11.37
C PHE A 18 -7.30 7.72 10.97
N PRO A 19 -8.53 8.29 10.97
CA PRO A 19 -8.72 9.70 10.66
C PRO A 19 -7.95 10.60 11.64
N GLY A 20 -7.31 11.64 11.12
CA GLY A 20 -6.48 12.56 11.91
C GLY A 20 -5.08 12.05 12.27
N HIS A 21 -4.74 10.78 12.00
CA HIS A 21 -3.36 10.33 12.15
C HIS A 21 -2.50 10.91 11.01
N PRO A 22 -1.33 11.55 11.27
CA PRO A 22 -0.55 12.23 10.24
C PRO A 22 -0.20 11.37 9.02
N ALA A 23 0.19 10.12 9.24
CA ALA A 23 0.45 9.17 8.14
C ALA A 23 -0.79 8.87 7.28
N ASN A 24 -1.98 8.77 7.89
CA ASN A 24 -3.23 8.60 7.14
C ASN A 24 -3.54 9.87 6.33
N VAL A 25 -3.45 11.04 6.97
CA VAL A 25 -3.69 12.34 6.31
C VAL A 25 -2.82 12.48 5.06
N ALA A 26 -1.50 12.24 5.18
CA ALA A 26 -0.58 12.34 4.05
C ALA A 26 -0.94 11.36 2.90
N ARG A 27 -1.36 10.13 3.21
CA ARG A 27 -1.80 9.18 2.19
C ARG A 27 -3.09 9.62 1.52
N MET A 28 -4.06 10.09 2.29
CA MET A 28 -5.35 10.54 1.73
C MET A 28 -5.20 11.81 0.89
N GLU A 29 -4.28 12.70 1.26
CA GLU A 29 -3.88 13.84 0.42
C GLU A 29 -3.29 13.37 -0.91
N GLY A 30 -2.37 12.41 -0.88
CA GLY A 30 -1.80 11.83 -2.11
C GLY A 30 -2.83 11.11 -2.97
N VAL A 31 -3.78 10.38 -2.37
CA VAL A 31 -4.90 9.76 -3.10
C VAL A 31 -5.76 10.81 -3.78
N ALA A 32 -6.11 11.88 -3.05
CA ALA A 32 -6.92 12.97 -3.60
C ALA A 32 -6.20 13.71 -4.73
N GLU A 33 -4.90 13.96 -4.59
CA GLU A 33 -4.06 14.58 -5.63
C GLU A 33 -4.04 13.74 -6.90
N VAL A 34 -3.74 12.44 -6.78
CA VAL A 34 -3.70 11.53 -7.94
C VAL A 34 -5.07 11.40 -8.59
N PHE A 35 -6.14 11.16 -7.81
CA PHE A 35 -7.47 10.99 -8.39
C PHE A 35 -8.01 12.27 -9.05
N ALA A 36 -7.58 13.46 -8.62
CA ALA A 36 -7.93 14.70 -9.30
C ALA A 36 -7.40 14.79 -10.74
N GLU A 37 -6.36 14.04 -11.08
CA GLU A 37 -5.83 13.94 -12.46
C GLU A 37 -6.70 13.06 -13.37
N TYR A 38 -7.59 12.24 -12.79
CA TYR A 38 -8.44 11.28 -13.49
C TYR A 38 -9.93 11.61 -13.28
N PRO A 39 -10.53 12.53 -14.06
CA PRO A 39 -11.91 12.96 -13.85
C PRO A 39 -12.96 11.87 -14.11
N GLY A 40 -12.57 10.73 -14.71
CA GLY A 40 -13.41 9.55 -14.87
C GLY A 40 -13.48 8.66 -13.63
N ILE A 41 -12.65 8.91 -12.61
CA ILE A 41 -12.73 8.24 -11.31
C ILE A 41 -13.78 8.94 -10.46
N ASN A 42 -14.75 8.18 -9.99
CA ASN A 42 -15.82 8.64 -9.10
C ASN A 42 -15.74 7.93 -7.75
N ILE A 43 -15.66 8.69 -6.66
CA ILE A 43 -15.60 8.11 -5.31
C ILE A 43 -17.03 7.90 -4.82
N LEU A 44 -17.45 6.63 -4.76
CA LEU A 44 -18.80 6.24 -4.32
C LEU A 44 -19.01 6.50 -2.83
N ALA A 45 -18.02 6.13 -2.03
CA ALA A 45 -18.04 6.26 -0.58
C ALA A 45 -16.62 6.28 -0.02
N THR A 46 -16.46 6.94 1.12
CA THR A 46 -15.27 6.85 1.97
C THR A 46 -15.71 6.44 3.37
N ASP A 47 -15.05 5.43 3.92
CA ASP A 47 -15.21 5.04 5.32
C ASP A 47 -13.86 4.55 5.86
N THR A 48 -13.76 4.35 7.17
CA THR A 48 -12.51 4.01 7.85
C THR A 48 -12.50 2.57 8.32
N GLY A 49 -11.48 1.82 7.91
CA GLY A 49 -11.18 0.52 8.50
C GLY A 49 -10.20 0.62 9.68
N ARG A 50 -9.72 1.83 10.02
CA ARG A 50 -8.85 2.10 11.18
C ARG A 50 -7.65 1.16 11.26
N TRP A 51 -7.04 0.84 10.12
CA TRP A 51 -5.92 -0.11 10.00
C TRP A 51 -6.18 -1.52 10.57
N ASP A 52 -7.43 -1.85 10.87
CA ASP A 52 -7.86 -3.11 11.45
C ASP A 52 -8.46 -4.02 10.37
N GLU A 53 -8.00 -5.28 10.32
CA GLU A 53 -8.41 -6.24 9.30
C GLU A 53 -9.92 -6.49 9.33
N ALA A 54 -10.48 -6.75 10.52
CA ALA A 54 -11.89 -7.07 10.68
C ALA A 54 -12.80 -5.87 10.35
N THR A 55 -12.40 -4.68 10.78
CA THR A 55 -13.12 -3.44 10.48
C THR A 55 -13.07 -3.14 8.97
N GLY A 56 -11.90 -3.30 8.33
CA GLY A 56 -11.77 -3.20 6.87
C GLY A 56 -12.65 -4.19 6.11
N GLN A 57 -12.71 -5.45 6.56
CA GLN A 57 -13.60 -6.47 6.01
C GLN A 57 -15.08 -6.07 6.13
N GLN A 58 -15.50 -5.54 7.28
CA GLN A 58 -16.87 -5.09 7.51
C GLN A 58 -17.24 -3.91 6.59
N VAL A 59 -16.36 -2.92 6.48
CA VAL A 59 -16.56 -1.76 5.59
C VAL A 59 -16.70 -2.23 4.14
N MET A 60 -15.81 -3.10 3.67
CA MET A 60 -15.88 -3.60 2.30
C MET A 60 -17.16 -4.41 2.05
N SER A 61 -17.59 -5.23 3.01
CA SER A 61 -18.86 -5.96 2.92
C SER A 61 -20.06 -5.02 2.78
N ASN A 62 -20.04 -3.90 3.51
CA ASN A 62 -21.06 -2.86 3.39
C ASN A 62 -21.01 -2.19 2.01
N PHE A 63 -19.82 -1.88 1.50
CA PHE A 63 -19.64 -1.28 0.18
C PHE A 63 -20.12 -2.21 -0.94
N LEU A 64 -19.77 -3.50 -0.91
CA LEU A 64 -20.24 -4.48 -1.88
C LEU A 64 -21.77 -4.61 -1.88
N SER A 65 -22.39 -4.50 -0.70
CA SER A 65 -23.85 -4.57 -0.55
C SER A 65 -24.54 -3.31 -1.09
N ALA A 66 -23.97 -2.13 -0.86
CA ALA A 66 -24.52 -0.85 -1.29
C ALA A 66 -24.25 -0.57 -2.78
N TYR A 67 -23.12 -1.04 -3.30
CA TYR A 67 -22.59 -0.74 -4.62
C TYR A 67 -22.19 -2.04 -5.34
N PRO A 68 -23.15 -2.86 -5.80
CA PRO A 68 -22.88 -4.17 -6.39
C PRO A 68 -22.09 -4.12 -7.71
N ASN A 69 -21.99 -2.94 -8.32
CA ASN A 69 -21.25 -2.69 -9.56
C ASN A 69 -19.96 -1.89 -9.33
N MET A 70 -19.49 -1.75 -8.08
CA MET A 70 -18.26 -1.04 -7.77
C MET A 70 -17.09 -1.60 -8.59
N ASP A 71 -16.32 -0.70 -9.19
CA ASP A 71 -15.29 -1.03 -10.16
C ASP A 71 -13.95 -1.32 -9.50
N GLY A 72 -13.69 -0.69 -8.36
CA GLY A 72 -12.48 -0.86 -7.62
C GLY A 72 -12.56 -0.30 -6.21
N TYR A 73 -11.49 -0.51 -5.45
CA TYR A 73 -11.35 0.05 -4.13
C TYR A 73 -9.92 0.50 -3.87
N TRP A 74 -9.77 1.57 -3.09
CA TRP A 74 -8.49 1.98 -2.54
C TRP A 74 -8.48 1.72 -1.04
N THR A 75 -7.42 1.07 -0.55
CA THR A 75 -7.19 0.86 0.88
C THR A 75 -5.69 0.77 1.18
N GLN A 76 -5.35 0.60 2.45
CA GLN A 76 -3.98 0.68 2.97
C GLN A 76 -3.75 -0.29 4.14
N ASP A 77 -2.49 -0.66 4.37
CA ASP A 77 -2.03 -1.48 5.50
C ASP A 77 -2.85 -2.78 5.70
N GLY A 78 -3.03 -3.22 6.96
CA GLY A 78 -3.67 -4.49 7.31
C GLY A 78 -5.12 -4.62 6.87
N MET A 79 -5.81 -3.51 6.58
CA MET A 79 -7.19 -3.54 6.09
C MET A 79 -7.27 -4.22 4.73
N ALA A 80 -6.23 -4.12 3.90
CA ALA A 80 -6.19 -4.72 2.57
C ALA A 80 -6.53 -6.22 2.56
N ILE A 81 -6.10 -6.94 3.61
CA ILE A 81 -6.38 -8.37 3.78
C ILE A 81 -7.87 -8.59 4.00
N GLY A 82 -8.47 -7.90 4.97
CA GLY A 82 -9.89 -8.02 5.27
C GLY A 82 -10.77 -7.57 4.10
N VAL A 83 -10.35 -6.54 3.38
CA VAL A 83 -11.04 -6.06 2.17
C VAL A 83 -11.05 -7.14 1.08
N LEU A 84 -9.91 -7.77 0.77
CA LEU A 84 -9.86 -8.86 -0.21
C LEU A 84 -10.65 -10.09 0.26
N GLN A 85 -10.57 -10.44 1.56
CA GLN A 85 -11.39 -11.51 2.13
C GLN A 85 -12.90 -11.24 1.96
N ALA A 86 -13.36 -10.00 2.15
CA ALA A 86 -14.75 -9.63 1.92
C ALA A 86 -15.16 -9.81 0.45
N VAL A 87 -14.30 -9.43 -0.49
CA VAL A 87 -14.54 -9.64 -1.93
C VAL A 87 -14.64 -11.12 -2.25
N MET A 88 -13.68 -11.94 -1.77
CA MET A 88 -13.67 -13.39 -1.97
C MET A 88 -14.92 -14.05 -1.38
N ALA A 89 -15.33 -13.64 -0.18
CA ALA A 89 -16.50 -14.20 0.50
C ALA A 89 -17.83 -13.82 -0.20
N ALA A 90 -17.93 -12.58 -0.69
CA ALA A 90 -19.10 -12.13 -1.43
C ALA A 90 -19.18 -12.75 -2.83
N ASN A 91 -18.02 -13.07 -3.41
CA ASN A 91 -17.85 -13.62 -4.75
C ASN A 91 -18.77 -12.95 -5.79
N PRO A 92 -18.70 -11.62 -5.96
CA PRO A 92 -19.55 -10.90 -6.90
C PRO A 92 -19.28 -11.34 -8.34
N ALA A 93 -20.24 -11.14 -9.24
CA ALA A 93 -20.07 -11.48 -10.66
C ALA A 93 -18.91 -10.72 -11.32
N LYS A 94 -18.64 -9.48 -10.84
CA LYS A 94 -17.47 -8.68 -11.20
C LYS A 94 -16.75 -8.31 -9.92
N TRP A 95 -15.50 -8.75 -9.78
CA TRP A 95 -14.68 -8.41 -8.62
C TRP A 95 -14.12 -6.99 -8.80
N PRO A 96 -14.27 -6.09 -7.81
CA PRO A 96 -13.65 -4.77 -7.86
C PRO A 96 -12.13 -4.91 -7.79
N GLN A 97 -11.41 -4.18 -8.64
CA GLN A 97 -9.94 -4.16 -8.62
C GLN A 97 -9.43 -3.31 -7.47
N GLY A 98 -8.45 -3.81 -6.73
CA GLY A 98 -8.01 -3.22 -5.47
C GLY A 98 -6.61 -2.61 -5.50
N VAL A 99 -6.34 -1.78 -4.50
CA VAL A 99 -4.99 -1.62 -3.95
C VAL A 99 -4.87 -2.48 -2.70
N GLY A 100 -3.77 -3.20 -2.60
CA GLY A 100 -3.37 -3.97 -1.44
C GLY A 100 -2.01 -3.55 -0.90
N GLU A 101 -1.56 -4.28 0.11
CA GLU A 101 -0.31 -4.04 0.83
C GLU A 101 0.63 -5.22 0.59
N ALA A 102 1.91 -4.97 0.33
CA ALA A 102 2.91 -6.02 0.10
C ALA A 102 3.33 -6.70 1.42
N ARG A 103 2.34 -7.27 2.12
CA ARG A 103 2.50 -8.17 3.25
C ARG A 103 2.38 -9.61 2.76
N CYS A 104 3.17 -10.51 3.31
CA CYS A 104 3.14 -11.91 2.92
C CYS A 104 1.76 -12.56 3.01
N GLN A 105 0.98 -12.23 4.06
CA GLN A 105 -0.41 -12.66 4.16
C GLN A 105 -1.26 -12.21 2.96
N TYR A 106 -1.12 -10.96 2.53
CA TYR A 106 -1.89 -10.43 1.41
C TYR A 106 -1.48 -11.07 0.08
N LEU A 107 -0.19 -11.28 -0.15
CA LEU A 107 0.29 -11.93 -1.39
C LEU A 107 -0.20 -13.39 -1.49
N LYS A 108 -0.19 -14.13 -0.39
CA LYS A 108 -0.75 -15.49 -0.33
C LYS A 108 -2.26 -15.48 -0.55
N LEU A 109 -2.98 -14.55 0.09
CA LEU A 109 -4.41 -14.37 -0.11
C LEU A 109 -4.75 -14.01 -1.56
N TRP A 110 -3.92 -13.21 -2.22
CA TRP A 110 -4.07 -12.91 -3.65
C TRP A 110 -3.85 -14.18 -4.50
N GLN A 111 -2.82 -14.98 -4.22
CA GLN A 111 -2.64 -16.27 -4.90
C GLN A 111 -3.88 -17.18 -4.73
N GLU A 112 -4.47 -17.21 -3.54
CA GLU A 112 -5.74 -17.94 -3.30
C GLU A 112 -6.91 -17.35 -4.08
N ALA A 113 -7.04 -16.02 -4.13
CA ALA A 113 -8.07 -15.33 -4.91
C ALA A 113 -8.01 -15.70 -6.40
N LEU A 114 -6.81 -15.83 -6.97
CA LEU A 114 -6.62 -16.25 -8.36
C LEU A 114 -7.12 -17.67 -8.65
N THR A 115 -7.22 -18.54 -7.64
CA THR A 115 -7.83 -19.87 -7.80
C THR A 115 -9.34 -19.82 -7.95
N LEU A 116 -9.98 -18.77 -7.41
CA LEU A 116 -11.42 -18.53 -7.48
C LEU A 116 -11.79 -17.68 -8.69
N ASN A 117 -10.97 -16.67 -8.99
CA ASN A 117 -11.14 -15.76 -10.11
C ASN A 117 -9.79 -15.52 -10.80
N PRO A 118 -9.44 -16.32 -11.82
CA PRO A 118 -8.16 -16.22 -12.54
C PRO A 118 -7.94 -14.89 -13.27
N GLU A 119 -8.99 -14.11 -13.50
CA GLU A 119 -8.92 -12.80 -14.14
C GLU A 119 -8.81 -11.66 -13.11
N PHE A 120 -8.81 -11.97 -11.81
CA PHE A 120 -8.67 -10.96 -10.77
C PHE A 120 -7.30 -10.28 -10.84
N ASP A 121 -7.29 -8.95 -10.73
CA ASP A 121 -6.09 -8.13 -10.80
C ASP A 121 -6.09 -7.09 -9.68
N THR A 122 -4.92 -6.88 -9.08
CA THR A 122 -4.68 -5.91 -8.00
C THR A 122 -3.21 -5.47 -8.05
N ILE A 123 -2.82 -4.67 -7.08
CA ILE A 123 -1.45 -4.23 -6.85
C ILE A 123 -1.18 -4.30 -5.35
N ALA A 124 0.00 -4.74 -4.93
CA ALA A 124 0.43 -4.71 -3.55
C ALA A 124 1.68 -3.85 -3.41
N VAL A 125 1.56 -2.73 -2.70
CA VAL A 125 2.65 -1.77 -2.50
C VAL A 125 3.27 -1.99 -1.12
N ALA A 126 4.59 -1.94 -0.99
CA ALA A 126 5.26 -2.10 0.29
C ALA A 126 5.29 -0.81 1.13
N ASN A 127 4.70 -0.87 2.32
CA ASN A 127 4.85 0.10 3.41
C ASN A 127 5.85 -0.44 4.44
N HIS A 128 7.12 -0.23 4.15
CA HIS A 128 8.19 -1.04 4.73
C HIS A 128 8.64 -0.54 6.12
N PRO A 129 8.62 -1.38 7.19
CA PRO A 129 9.05 -0.98 8.54
C PRO A 129 10.54 -0.60 8.66
N GLY A 130 11.35 -1.00 7.68
CA GLY A 130 12.79 -0.80 7.60
C GLY A 130 13.26 0.65 7.57
N VAL A 131 12.32 1.58 7.35
CA VAL A 131 12.53 3.02 7.57
C VAL A 131 13.10 3.32 8.97
N SER A 132 12.71 2.55 9.99
CA SER A 132 13.15 2.80 11.38
C SER A 132 14.63 2.41 11.63
N PRO A 133 15.09 1.18 11.31
CA PRO A 133 16.51 0.84 11.34
C PRO A 133 17.38 1.76 10.46
N THR A 134 16.90 2.12 9.28
CA THR A 134 17.61 3.05 8.38
C THR A 134 17.75 4.43 9.01
N GLY A 135 16.68 4.96 9.60
CA GLY A 135 16.71 6.22 10.35
C GLY A 135 17.68 6.20 11.53
N LEU A 136 17.79 5.07 12.25
CA LEU A 136 18.78 4.91 13.31
C LEU A 136 20.22 4.99 12.78
N ARG A 137 20.50 4.35 11.64
CA ARG A 137 21.83 4.41 10.98
C ARG A 137 22.19 5.83 10.56
N ILE A 138 21.23 6.57 10.00
CA ILE A 138 21.39 8.00 9.68
C ILE A 138 21.75 8.79 10.94
N ALA A 139 20.98 8.64 12.01
CA ALA A 139 21.22 9.36 13.26
C ALA A 139 22.60 9.06 13.86
N VAL A 140 23.04 7.79 13.82
CA VAL A 140 24.38 7.39 14.28
C VAL A 140 25.49 8.05 13.45
N ASN A 141 25.36 8.09 12.13
CA ASN A 141 26.35 8.72 11.26
C ASN A 141 26.45 10.24 11.50
N MET A 142 25.33 10.91 11.76
CA MET A 142 25.32 12.32 12.16
C MET A 142 26.05 12.53 13.51
N LEU A 143 25.83 11.65 14.49
CA LEU A 143 26.52 11.70 15.79
C LEU A 143 28.02 11.41 15.67
N GLN A 144 28.44 10.65 14.66
CA GLN A 144 29.84 10.40 14.33
C GLN A 144 30.49 11.55 13.55
N GLY A 145 29.76 12.64 13.29
CA GLY A 145 30.27 13.86 12.68
C GLY A 145 30.23 13.86 11.15
N LYS A 146 29.51 12.92 10.51
CA LYS A 146 29.28 12.98 9.06
C LYS A 146 28.29 14.08 8.72
N GLU A 147 28.54 14.81 7.64
CA GLU A 147 27.67 15.89 7.20
C GLU A 147 26.60 15.35 6.24
N VAL A 148 25.35 15.73 6.51
CA VAL A 148 24.21 15.35 5.66
C VAL A 148 24.31 16.11 4.33
N ASN A 149 24.20 15.38 3.23
CA ASN A 149 24.00 15.97 1.92
C ASN A 149 22.57 16.49 1.79
N THR A 150 22.37 17.77 2.09
CA THR A 150 21.04 18.39 2.09
C THR A 150 20.35 18.38 0.73
N SER A 151 21.09 18.22 -0.38
CA SER A 151 20.49 18.07 -1.73
C SER A 151 19.74 16.75 -1.91
N LYS A 152 19.92 15.79 -1.00
CA LYS A 152 19.26 14.49 -0.98
C LYS A 152 18.02 14.45 -0.09
N LEU A 153 17.72 15.55 0.60
CA LEU A 153 16.52 15.67 1.41
C LEU A 153 15.31 16.05 0.55
N GLY A 154 14.14 15.59 0.96
CA GLY A 154 12.87 15.82 0.28
C GLY A 154 11.70 15.88 1.26
N GLY A 155 10.55 15.36 0.82
CA GLY A 155 9.28 15.46 1.55
C GLY A 155 8.69 16.87 1.51
N ALA A 156 7.48 17.02 2.08
CA ALA A 156 6.70 18.27 1.99
C ALA A 156 7.42 19.51 2.55
N ASN A 157 8.40 19.32 3.44
CA ASN A 157 9.18 20.40 4.05
C ASN A 157 10.61 20.53 3.48
N GLY A 158 11.04 19.65 2.57
CA GLY A 158 12.40 19.61 2.05
C GLY A 158 13.48 19.20 3.07
N LEU A 159 13.08 18.65 4.22
CA LEU A 159 13.96 18.29 5.34
C LEU A 159 13.89 16.80 5.71
N SER A 160 13.23 15.98 4.89
CA SER A 160 12.99 14.58 5.18
C SER A 160 13.96 13.68 4.41
N PHE A 161 14.46 12.62 5.05
CA PHE A 161 15.11 11.52 4.34
C PHE A 161 14.02 10.68 3.66
N VAL A 162 14.04 10.59 2.34
CA VAL A 162 13.01 9.91 1.56
C VAL A 162 13.57 8.60 1.03
N LEU A 163 12.96 7.49 1.43
CA LEU A 163 13.34 6.15 1.00
C LEU A 163 12.49 5.72 -0.20
N PRO A 164 13.07 5.04 -1.19
CA PRO A 164 12.29 4.44 -2.26
C PRO A 164 11.36 3.37 -1.69
N VAL A 165 10.24 3.14 -2.38
CA VAL A 165 9.34 2.02 -2.04
C VAL A 165 10.08 0.71 -2.28
N ALA A 166 10.18 -0.13 -1.25
CA ALA A 166 10.95 -1.37 -1.29
C ALA A 166 10.47 -2.35 -2.37
N ALA A 167 9.15 -2.45 -2.58
CA ALA A 167 8.57 -3.31 -3.60
C ALA A 167 7.19 -2.84 -4.05
N VAL A 168 6.90 -3.06 -5.33
CA VAL A 168 5.56 -2.95 -5.90
C VAL A 168 5.27 -4.27 -6.62
N ILE A 169 4.31 -5.02 -6.09
CA ILE A 169 3.89 -6.31 -6.63
C ILE A 169 2.63 -6.13 -7.46
N THR A 170 2.64 -6.69 -8.66
CA THR A 170 1.57 -6.72 -9.64
C THR A 170 1.36 -8.18 -10.08
N SER A 171 0.35 -8.44 -10.90
CA SER A 171 0.15 -9.77 -11.50
C SER A 171 1.37 -10.25 -12.30
N GLU A 172 2.22 -9.34 -12.81
CA GLU A 172 3.40 -9.69 -13.62
C GLU A 172 4.57 -10.23 -12.79
N ASN A 173 4.66 -9.89 -11.50
CA ASN A 173 5.76 -10.27 -10.62
C ASN A 173 5.27 -10.84 -9.27
N LEU A 174 4.05 -11.38 -9.22
CA LEU A 174 3.49 -11.98 -8.01
C LEU A 174 4.35 -13.14 -7.49
N ASP A 175 4.88 -13.98 -8.40
CA ASP A 175 5.75 -15.11 -8.03
C ASP A 175 7.05 -14.63 -7.36
N GLU A 176 7.63 -13.52 -7.81
CA GLU A 176 8.81 -12.91 -7.17
C GLU A 176 8.47 -12.39 -5.76
N GLY A 177 7.33 -11.71 -5.62
CA GLY A 177 6.84 -11.25 -4.32
C GLY A 177 6.58 -12.40 -3.34
N LEU A 178 6.02 -13.51 -3.83
CA LEU A 178 5.79 -14.72 -3.02
C LEU A 178 7.12 -15.39 -2.63
N ALA A 179 8.11 -15.42 -3.52
CA ALA A 179 9.44 -15.94 -3.20
C ALA A 179 10.11 -15.13 -2.06
N MET A 180 9.92 -13.81 -2.01
CA MET A 180 10.38 -12.96 -0.90
C MET A 180 9.76 -13.34 0.46
N CYS A 181 8.61 -14.02 0.44
CA CYS A 181 7.89 -14.47 1.64
C CYS A 181 8.29 -15.87 2.12
N GLU A 182 9.15 -16.59 1.39
CA GLU A 182 9.58 -17.93 1.79
C GLU A 182 10.35 -17.90 3.13
N GLY A 183 9.91 -18.74 4.06
CA GLY A 183 10.48 -18.79 5.42
C GLY A 183 10.17 -17.56 6.29
N LYS A 184 9.32 -16.63 5.83
CA LYS A 184 8.85 -15.48 6.60
C LYS A 184 7.45 -15.73 7.19
N PRO A 185 7.12 -15.13 8.35
CA PRO A 185 5.77 -15.18 8.89
C PRO A 185 4.79 -14.37 8.01
N ASP A 186 3.51 -14.68 8.07
CA ASP A 186 2.46 -13.97 7.32
C ASP A 186 2.42 -12.47 7.62
N ALA A 187 2.75 -12.09 8.85
CA ALA A 187 2.82 -10.70 9.26
C ALA A 187 3.99 -9.92 8.63
N TYR A 188 4.95 -10.58 7.97
CA TYR A 188 6.09 -9.91 7.35
C TYR A 188 5.65 -8.99 6.21
N LEU A 189 6.10 -7.74 6.25
CA LEU A 189 5.98 -6.78 5.18
C LEU A 189 7.24 -6.88 4.32
N LEU A 190 7.09 -6.86 3.00
CA LEU A 190 8.24 -6.73 2.11
C LEU A 190 8.96 -5.44 2.47
N ASP A 191 10.26 -5.56 2.72
CA ASP A 191 11.02 -4.52 3.39
C ASP A 191 12.39 -4.34 2.75
N ASP A 192 12.93 -3.13 2.87
CA ASP A 192 14.29 -2.79 2.51
C ASP A 192 14.92 -1.96 3.63
N ILE A 193 16.14 -2.32 4.00
CA ILE A 193 16.85 -1.72 5.13
C ILE A 193 18.27 -1.38 4.68
N LEU A 194 18.47 -0.12 4.30
CA LEU A 194 19.76 0.38 3.80
C LEU A 194 20.86 0.14 4.83
N THR A 195 21.90 -0.60 4.44
CA THR A 195 23.14 -0.82 5.19
C THR A 195 23.80 0.50 5.59
N ASP A 196 24.75 0.44 6.53
CA ASP A 196 25.50 1.64 6.93
C ASP A 196 26.23 2.27 5.73
N GLU A 197 26.84 1.43 4.88
CA GLU A 197 27.53 1.88 3.66
C GLU A 197 26.57 2.57 2.68
N GLU A 198 25.39 2.00 2.45
CA GLU A 198 24.36 2.60 1.58
C GLU A 198 23.83 3.91 2.15
N VAL A 199 23.55 3.96 3.45
CA VAL A 199 23.12 5.18 4.14
C VAL A 199 24.14 6.31 3.95
N VAL A 200 25.43 6.00 4.15
CA VAL A 200 26.51 6.96 4.00
C VAL A 200 26.62 7.42 2.55
N SER A 201 26.61 6.48 1.60
CA SER A 201 26.73 6.79 0.18
C SER A 201 25.56 7.63 -0.34
N GLU A 202 24.35 7.40 0.16
CA GLU A 202 23.15 8.07 -0.35
C GLU A 202 22.95 9.46 0.28
N TYR A 203 23.17 9.59 1.59
CA TYR A 203 22.72 10.75 2.35
C TYR A 203 23.81 11.63 2.95
N PHE A 204 25.09 11.26 2.85
CA PHE A 204 26.19 12.00 3.47
C PHE A 204 27.24 12.45 2.43
N GLN A 205 28.05 13.44 2.81
CA GLN A 205 29.15 14.00 2.00
C GLN A 205 30.42 14.21 2.83
#